data_AF-A0AAU9U0I2-F1
#
_entry.id   AF-A0AAU9U0I2-F1
#
_cell.length_a   1.000
_cell.length_b   1.000
_cell.length_c   1.000
_cell.angle_alpha   90.00
_cell.angle_beta   90.00
_cell.angle_gamma   90.00
#
_symmetry.space_group_name_H-M   'P 1'
#
loop_
_entity.id
_entity.type
_entity.pdbx_description
1 polymer ?
#
loop_
_entity_poly.entity_id
_entity_poly.type
_entity_poly.pdbx_seq_one_letter_code
_entity_poly.pdbx_strand_id
1 'polypeptide(L)'
;MAKSFIVLAIFFTYILQFYVPMEIVWRNIREHVPLRYHNIAQAVMRAFFAIITVIAAASLPKLEQVIGLQGAFFYSFLGLIAPSLLELIFRWDRGLGRYKYILVKDTTLIVFGMFVLVTGVMQSIREIIRTS
;
A
#
# COMPACT_ATOMS: atom_id res chain seq x y z
N MET A 1 -17.82 -19.18 -19.06
CA MET A 1 -18.77 -18.18 -18.55
C MET A 1 -18.22 -17.40 -17.34
N ALA A 2 -17.96 -18.02 -16.17
CA ALA A 2 -17.54 -17.29 -14.96
C ALA A 2 -16.20 -16.52 -15.06
N LYS A 3 -15.20 -17.06 -15.76
CA LYS A 3 -13.89 -16.38 -15.93
C LYS A 3 -14.01 -15.02 -16.62
N SER A 4 -14.93 -14.87 -17.57
CA SER A 4 -15.16 -13.62 -18.30
C SER A 4 -15.68 -12.52 -17.37
N PHE A 5 -16.58 -12.85 -16.44
CA PHE A 5 -17.07 -11.92 -15.43
C PHE A 5 -15.98 -11.47 -14.46
N ILE A 6 -15.09 -12.40 -14.05
CA ILE A 6 -13.96 -12.07 -13.16
C ILE A 6 -13.01 -11.09 -13.86
N VAL A 7 -12.64 -11.33 -15.12
CA VAL A 7 -11.77 -10.41 -15.88
C VAL A 7 -12.42 -9.04 -16.03
N LEU A 8 -13.72 -8.99 -16.32
CA LEU A 8 -14.45 -7.74 -16.48
C LEU A 8 -14.55 -6.95 -15.17
N ALA A 9 -14.77 -7.65 -14.04
CA ALA A 9 -14.75 -7.05 -12.72
C ALA A 9 -13.37 -6.50 -12.36
N ILE A 10 -12.29 -7.27 -12.56
CA ILE A 10 -10.91 -6.83 -12.28
C ILE A 10 -10.55 -5.62 -13.15
N PHE A 11 -10.93 -5.61 -14.42
CA PHE A 11 -10.70 -4.48 -15.32
C PHE A 11 -11.35 -3.20 -14.79
N PHE A 12 -12.61 -3.28 -14.37
CA PHE A 12 -13.35 -2.13 -13.83
C PHE A 12 -12.77 -1.64 -12.50
N THR A 13 -12.45 -2.57 -11.59
CA THR A 13 -11.87 -2.26 -10.28
C THR A 13 -10.49 -1.62 -10.42
N TYR A 14 -9.65 -2.11 -11.34
CA TYR A 14 -8.31 -1.56 -11.56
C TYR A 14 -8.36 -0.09 -12.03
N ILE A 15 -9.26 0.25 -12.96
CA ILE A 15 -9.41 1.63 -13.45
C ILE A 15 -9.80 2.57 -12.30
N LEU A 16 -10.77 2.15 -11.46
CA LEU A 16 -11.22 2.95 -10.32
C LEU A 16 -10.13 3.12 -9.26
N GLN A 17 -9.39 2.04 -8.95
CA GLN A 17 -8.31 2.09 -7.98
C GLN A 17 -7.14 2.97 -8.43
N PHE A 18 -6.85 3.00 -9.73
CA PHE A 18 -5.78 3.82 -10.29
C PHE A 18 -6.17 5.31 -10.42
N TYR A 19 -7.48 5.60 -10.55
CA TYR A 19 -7.99 6.97 -10.62
C TYR A 19 -7.67 7.78 -9.36
N VAL A 20 -7.86 7.21 -8.17
CA VAL A 20 -7.64 7.88 -6.87
C VAL A 20 -6.21 8.39 -6.67
N PRO A 21 -5.15 7.56 -6.75
CA PRO A 21 -3.78 8.05 -6.58
C PRO A 21 -3.38 9.02 -7.69
N MET A 22 -3.89 8.80 -8.91
CA MET A 22 -3.60 9.69 -10.03
C MET A 22 -4.20 11.09 -9.81
N GLU A 23 -5.43 11.19 -9.31
CA GLU A 23 -6.06 12.47 -8.96
C GLU A 23 -5.35 13.15 -7.79
N ILE A 24 -4.97 12.39 -6.74
CA ILE A 24 -4.26 12.92 -5.58
C ILE A 24 -2.92 13.53 -5.99
N VAL A 25 -2.12 12.79 -6.76
CA VAL A 25 -0.81 13.26 -7.25
C VAL A 25 -1.00 14.47 -8.17
N TRP A 26 -2.01 14.43 -9.04
CA TRP A 26 -2.33 15.55 -9.92
C TRP A 26 -2.68 16.83 -9.16
N ARG A 27 -3.52 16.72 -8.12
CA ARG A 27 -3.91 17.86 -7.29
C ARG A 27 -2.69 18.49 -6.60
N ASN A 28 -1.77 17.67 -6.11
CA ASN A 28 -0.56 18.14 -5.42
C ASN A 28 0.43 18.84 -6.40
N ILE A 29 0.61 18.28 -7.59
CA ILE A 29 1.52 18.81 -8.61
C ILE A 29 0.94 20.06 -9.29
N ARG A 30 -0.38 20.14 -9.46
CA ARG A 30 -1.05 21.28 -10.11
C ARG A 30 -0.78 22.60 -9.39
N GLU A 31 -0.62 22.60 -8.08
CA GLU A 31 -0.31 23.82 -7.31
C GLU A 31 1.12 24.34 -7.56
N HIS A 32 2.03 23.45 -7.97
CA HIS A 32 3.45 23.75 -8.17
C HIS A 32 3.83 23.91 -9.66
N VAL A 33 2.92 23.56 -10.59
CA VAL A 33 3.20 23.57 -12.03
C VAL A 33 2.45 24.70 -12.75
N PRO A 34 3.16 25.60 -13.47
CA PRO A 34 2.52 26.64 -14.26
C PRO A 34 1.72 26.04 -15.42
N LEU A 35 0.57 26.67 -15.78
CA LEU A 35 -0.38 26.18 -16.79
C LEU A 35 0.24 25.76 -18.13
N ARG A 36 1.41 26.32 -18.49
CA ARG A 36 2.14 26.00 -19.72
C ARG A 36 2.69 24.57 -19.75
N TYR A 37 2.98 23.95 -18.60
CA TYR A 37 3.57 22.60 -18.51
C TYR A 37 2.56 21.54 -18.03
N HIS A 38 1.29 21.90 -17.93
CA HIS A 38 0.22 21.02 -17.43
C HIS A 38 0.13 19.71 -18.21
N ASN A 39 0.17 19.78 -19.55
CA ASN A 39 0.12 18.59 -20.42
C ASN A 39 1.35 17.69 -20.24
N ILE A 40 2.53 18.27 -20.07
CA ILE A 40 3.79 17.52 -19.87
C ILE A 40 3.77 16.86 -18.49
N ALA A 41 3.32 17.57 -17.46
CA ALA A 41 3.17 17.01 -16.13
C ALA A 41 2.20 15.81 -16.12
N GLN A 42 1.04 15.90 -16.79
CA GLN A 42 0.13 14.75 -16.93
C GLN A 42 0.77 13.57 -17.66
N ALA A 43 1.50 13.84 -18.75
CA ALA A 43 2.17 12.80 -19.52
C ALA A 43 3.26 12.10 -18.69
N VAL A 44 4.06 12.86 -17.95
CA VAL A 44 5.10 12.33 -17.04
C VAL A 44 4.48 11.52 -15.92
N MET A 45 3.38 11.98 -15.30
CA MET A 45 2.67 11.19 -14.29
C MET A 45 2.17 9.87 -14.86
N ARG A 46 1.50 9.89 -16.01
CA ARG A 46 1.03 8.65 -16.67
C ARG A 46 2.19 7.70 -16.96
N ALA A 47 3.27 8.22 -17.51
CA ALA A 47 4.47 7.44 -17.80
C ALA A 47 5.08 6.85 -16.52
N PHE A 48 5.20 7.64 -15.45
CA PHE A 48 5.75 7.19 -14.18
C PHE A 48 4.96 6.03 -13.58
N PHE A 49 3.63 6.16 -13.48
CA PHE A 49 2.79 5.08 -12.97
C PHE A 49 2.82 3.85 -13.89
N ALA A 50 2.80 4.02 -15.21
CA ALA A 50 2.90 2.91 -16.15
C ALA A 50 4.24 2.17 -16.02
N ILE A 51 5.35 2.90 -15.87
CA ILE A 51 6.69 2.33 -15.64
C ILE A 51 6.72 1.54 -14.35
N ILE A 52 6.17 2.07 -13.25
CA ILE A 52 6.07 1.34 -11.97
C ILE A 52 5.31 0.02 -12.15
N THR A 53 4.16 0.06 -12.83
CA THR A 53 3.36 -1.15 -13.07
C THR A 53 4.11 -2.18 -13.93
N VAL A 54 4.84 -1.73 -14.96
CA VAL A 54 5.64 -2.60 -15.82
C VAL A 54 6.82 -3.22 -15.05
N ILE A 55 7.52 -2.44 -14.23
CA ILE A 55 8.61 -2.95 -13.38
C ILE A 55 8.07 -3.97 -12.38
N ALA A 56 6.92 -3.68 -11.74
CA ALA A 56 6.27 -4.61 -10.84
C ALA A 56 5.85 -5.90 -11.58
N ALA A 57 5.26 -5.79 -12.76
CA ALA A 57 4.88 -6.95 -13.57
C ALA A 57 6.10 -7.80 -13.99
N ALA A 58 7.22 -7.16 -14.34
CA ALA A 58 8.45 -7.84 -14.73
C ALA A 58 9.18 -8.52 -13.56
N SER A 59 9.10 -7.92 -12.36
CA SER A 59 9.79 -8.42 -11.16
C SER A 59 9.02 -9.52 -10.43
N LEU A 60 7.74 -9.73 -10.73
CA LEU A 60 6.84 -10.57 -9.95
C LEU A 60 6.38 -11.80 -10.75
N PRO A 61 7.19 -12.87 -10.81
CA PRO A 61 6.81 -14.12 -11.48
C PRO A 61 5.71 -14.89 -10.75
N LYS A 62 5.42 -14.58 -9.47
CA LYS A 62 4.36 -15.23 -8.67
C LYS A 62 3.47 -14.23 -7.94
N LEU A 63 2.33 -13.91 -8.55
CA LEU A 63 1.33 -12.96 -8.05
C LEU A 63 0.76 -13.34 -6.68
N GLU A 64 0.62 -14.64 -6.39
CA GLU A 64 -0.02 -15.14 -5.16
C GLU A 64 0.73 -14.71 -3.88
N GLN A 65 2.05 -14.80 -3.90
CA GLN A 65 2.87 -14.44 -2.72
C GLN A 65 2.91 -12.95 -2.47
N VAL A 66 2.89 -12.15 -3.54
CA VAL A 66 2.90 -10.69 -3.46
C VAL A 66 1.57 -10.19 -2.91
N ILE A 67 0.44 -10.77 -3.35
CA ILE A 67 -0.88 -10.43 -2.83
C ILE A 67 -0.96 -10.74 -1.34
N GLY A 68 -0.43 -11.90 -0.91
CA GLY A 68 -0.34 -12.27 0.50
C GLY A 68 0.53 -11.29 1.32
N LEU A 69 1.72 -10.96 0.80
CA LEU A 69 2.63 -9.99 1.42
C LEU A 69 1.99 -8.60 1.55
N GLN A 70 1.47 -8.09 0.44
CA GLN A 70 0.89 -6.76 0.36
C GLN A 70 -0.34 -6.67 1.28
N GLY A 71 -1.20 -7.69 1.25
CA GLY A 71 -2.33 -7.80 2.17
C GLY A 71 -1.87 -7.74 3.62
N ALA A 72 -0.88 -8.55 4.00
CA ALA A 72 -0.40 -8.59 5.38
C ALA A 72 0.30 -7.28 5.81
N PHE A 73 1.03 -6.63 4.90
CA PHE A 73 1.67 -5.33 5.14
C PHE A 73 0.66 -4.18 5.30
N PHE A 74 -0.22 -3.97 4.30
CA PHE A 74 -1.21 -2.89 4.34
C PHE A 74 -2.27 -3.11 5.41
N TYR A 75 -2.70 -4.36 5.64
CA TYR A 75 -3.63 -4.67 6.72
C TYR A 75 -3.01 -4.42 8.10
N SER A 76 -1.73 -4.78 8.29
CA SER A 76 -1.02 -4.48 9.54
C SER A 76 -0.80 -2.98 9.73
N PHE A 77 -0.56 -2.24 8.65
CA PHE A 77 -0.33 -0.80 8.73
C PHE A 77 -1.63 -0.01 8.94
N LEU A 78 -2.64 -0.23 8.09
CA LEU A 78 -3.90 0.52 8.11
C LEU A 78 -4.91 -0.02 9.12
N GLY A 79 -5.05 -1.35 9.23
CA GLY A 79 -6.05 -1.97 10.10
C GLY A 79 -5.62 -2.04 11.56
N LEU A 80 -4.32 -2.01 11.80
CA LEU A 80 -3.72 -2.36 13.07
C LEU A 80 -2.92 -1.18 13.64
N ILE A 81 -1.90 -0.68 12.93
CA ILE A 81 -1.04 0.43 13.40
C ILE A 81 -1.78 1.78 13.42
N ALA A 82 -2.57 2.12 12.40
CA ALA A 82 -3.27 3.41 12.33
C ALA A 82 -4.26 3.67 13.49
N PRO A 83 -5.17 2.75 13.88
CA PRO A 83 -6.03 2.98 15.04
C PRO A 83 -5.26 3.02 16.35
N SER A 84 -4.19 2.23 16.46
CA SER A 84 -3.25 2.24 17.58
C SER A 84 -2.56 3.61 17.77
N LEU A 85 -2.00 4.17 16.71
CA LEU A 85 -1.41 5.51 16.71
C LEU A 85 -2.44 6.60 17.05
N LEU A 86 -3.64 6.51 16.47
CA LEU A 86 -4.72 7.45 16.76
C LEU A 86 -5.12 7.39 18.24
N GLU A 87 -5.26 6.20 18.81
CA GLU A 87 -5.57 6.02 20.24
C GLU A 87 -4.45 6.56 21.14
N LEU A 88 -3.18 6.35 20.75
CA LEU A 88 -2.01 6.85 21.46
C LEU A 88 -1.95 8.38 21.50
N ILE A 89 -2.10 9.04 20.35
CA ILE A 89 -2.07 10.51 20.23
C ILE A 89 -3.26 11.12 20.98
N PHE A 90 -4.46 10.56 20.84
CA PHE A 90 -5.67 11.10 21.45
C PHE A 90 -5.71 10.92 22.97
N ARG A 91 -5.09 9.86 23.52
CA ARG A 91 -4.96 9.62 24.97
C ARG A 91 -3.69 10.19 25.59
N TRP A 92 -2.78 10.75 24.79
CA TRP A 92 -1.58 11.43 25.29
C TRP A 92 -1.93 12.64 26.18
N ASP A 93 -2.99 13.37 25.83
CA ASP A 93 -3.43 14.59 26.52
C ASP A 93 -4.27 14.32 27.80
N ARG A 94 -5.04 13.21 27.82
CA ARG A 94 -5.99 12.89 28.92
C ARG A 94 -5.47 11.90 29.97
N GLY A 95 -4.22 11.45 29.86
CA GLY A 95 -3.64 10.45 30.73
C GLY A 95 -3.89 9.03 30.22
N LEU A 96 -2.79 8.29 30.04
CA LEU A 96 -2.75 6.88 29.66
C LEU A 96 -3.53 6.07 30.73
N GLY A 97 -4.78 5.72 30.46
CA GLY A 97 -5.71 5.11 31.41
C GLY A 97 -5.12 4.01 32.30
N ARG A 98 -5.71 3.90 33.50
CA ARG A 98 -5.41 3.16 34.76
C ARG A 98 -4.45 1.94 34.80
N TYR A 99 -3.98 1.36 33.69
CA TYR A 99 -3.17 0.13 33.70
C TYR A 99 -2.10 -0.02 32.61
N LYS A 100 -1.73 1.02 31.84
CA LYS A 100 -0.79 0.93 30.70
C LYS A 100 -1.16 -0.13 29.62
N TYR A 101 -2.41 -0.63 29.62
CA TYR A 101 -2.87 -1.70 28.73
C TYR A 101 -2.83 -1.31 27.25
N ILE A 102 -2.96 0.00 26.98
CA ILE A 102 -2.89 0.58 25.63
C ILE A 102 -1.47 0.46 25.08
N LEU A 103 -0.45 0.77 25.89
CA LEU A 103 0.96 0.65 25.49
C LEU A 103 1.38 -0.79 25.18
N VAL A 104 0.88 -1.75 25.97
CA VAL A 104 1.14 -3.19 25.75
C VAL A 104 0.45 -3.67 24.47
N LYS A 105 -0.81 -3.25 24.23
CA LYS A 105 -1.53 -3.55 22.99
C LYS A 105 -0.77 -3.00 21.78
N ASP A 106 -0.38 -1.74 21.81
CA ASP A 106 0.35 -1.07 20.72
C ASP A 106 1.68 -1.76 20.42
N THR A 107 2.45 -2.07 21.46
CA THR A 107 3.73 -2.76 21.33
C THR A 107 3.56 -4.15 20.72
N THR A 108 2.56 -4.92 21.16
CA THR A 108 2.28 -6.27 20.62
C THR A 108 1.90 -6.18 19.14
N LEU A 109 1.13 -5.17 18.78
CA LEU A 109 0.71 -4.88 17.41
C LEU A 109 1.88 -4.54 16.49
N ILE A 110 2.80 -3.69 16.95
CA ILE A 110 4.03 -3.33 16.22
C ILE A 110 4.91 -4.56 16.02
N VAL A 111 5.09 -5.38 17.07
CA VAL A 111 5.89 -6.62 16.98
C VAL A 111 5.27 -7.61 15.98
N PHE A 112 3.95 -7.77 16.01
CA PHE A 112 3.25 -8.64 15.06
C PHE A 112 3.38 -8.13 13.62
N GLY A 113 3.22 -6.83 13.40
CA GLY A 113 3.44 -6.20 12.09
C GLY A 113 4.87 -6.39 11.58
N MET A 114 5.88 -6.27 12.45
CA MET A 114 7.27 -6.53 12.10
C MET A 114 7.51 -8.00 11.73
N PHE A 115 6.92 -8.96 12.44
CA PHE A 115 7.02 -10.38 12.12
C PHE A 115 6.43 -10.71 10.74
N VAL A 116 5.26 -10.16 10.45
CA VAL A 116 4.59 -10.28 9.14
C VAL A 116 5.45 -9.69 8.01
N LEU A 117 6.07 -8.54 8.26
CA LEU A 117 6.94 -7.88 7.29
C LEU A 117 8.20 -8.72 7.02
N VAL A 118 8.88 -9.22 8.07
CA VAL A 118 10.09 -10.05 7.94
C VAL A 118 9.80 -11.35 7.20
N THR A 119 8.75 -12.07 7.60
CA THR A 119 8.36 -13.34 6.96
C THR A 119 8.03 -13.12 5.49
N GLY A 120 7.32 -12.05 5.18
CA GLY A 120 6.93 -11.69 3.84
C GLY A 120 8.09 -11.25 2.92
N VAL A 121 9.05 -10.47 3.44
CA VAL A 121 10.27 -10.09 2.71
C VAL A 121 11.15 -11.32 2.45
N MET A 122 11.32 -12.20 3.44
CA MET A 122 12.07 -13.44 3.29
C MET A 122 11.45 -14.35 2.22
N GLN A 123 10.13 -14.41 2.14
CA GLN A 123 9.43 -15.18 1.12
C GLN A 123 9.66 -14.61 -0.28
N SER A 124 9.58 -13.29 -0.44
CA SER A 124 9.83 -12.62 -1.72
C SER A 124 11.28 -12.83 -2.20
N ILE A 125 12.26 -12.68 -1.31
CA ILE A 125 13.68 -12.87 -1.63
C ILE A 125 13.96 -14.32 -2.04
N ARG A 126 13.42 -15.30 -1.30
CA ARG A 126 13.58 -16.72 -1.64
C ARG A 126 13.00 -17.04 -3.03
N GLU A 127 11.87 -16.44 -3.39
CA GLU A 127 11.25 -16.68 -4.69
C GLU A 127 12.06 -16.08 -5.85
N ILE A 128 12.61 -14.89 -5.66
CA ILE A 128 13.47 -14.22 -6.65
C ILE A 128 14.73 -15.07 -6.89
N ILE A 129 15.38 -15.54 -5.81
CA ILE A 129 16.60 -16.36 -5.91
C ILE A 129 16.30 -17.73 -6.53
N ARG A 130 15.16 -18.35 -6.23
CA ARG A 130 14.79 -19.67 -6.77
C ARG A 130 14.38 -19.63 -8.24
N THR A 131 14.04 -18.44 -8.75
CA THR A 131 13.61 -18.21 -10.13
C THR A 131 14.78 -17.79 -11.05
N SER A 132 15.94 -17.42 -10.48
CA SER A 132 17.20 -17.21 -11.22
C SER A 132 17.95 -18.52 -11.45
#